data_AF-A0A9D6IS11-F1
#
_entry.id   AF-A0A9D6IS11-F1
#
_cell.length_a   1.000
_cell.length_b   1.000
_cell.length_c   1.000
_cell.angle_alpha   90.00
_cell.angle_beta   90.00
_cell.angle_gamma   90.00
#
_symmetry.space_group_name_H-M   'P 1'
#
loop_
_entity.id
_entity.type
_entity.pdbx_description
1 polymer ?
#
loop_
_entity_poly.entity_id
_entity_poly.type
_entity_poly.pdbx_seq_one_letter_code
_entity_poly.pdbx_strand_id
1 'polypeptide(L)'
;MECRHARQLLSEWTDGRVAGALRLGVEEHLKECGSCRREEQELRRTWELLDNYPAIEPSPGFAARIMARVRRPLILRFLAPIAAAAAVVVVSLLLFLPRTSVKPVPPQATEEERELVENLDLLENLDTLATLEMVADESALGPDGKAILEGEEHR
;
A
#
# COMPACT_ATOMS: atom_id res chain seq x y z
N MET A 1 -26.29 -46.65 22.51
CA MET A 1 -25.47 -45.80 23.41
C MET A 1 -25.74 -46.22 24.86
N GLU A 2 -24.72 -46.23 25.72
CA GLU A 2 -24.90 -46.49 27.16
C GLU A 2 -25.30 -45.21 27.91
N CYS A 3 -26.13 -45.34 28.95
CA CYS A 3 -26.62 -44.19 29.74
C CYS A 3 -25.46 -43.35 30.31
N ARG A 4 -24.37 -43.98 30.75
CA ARG A 4 -23.20 -43.25 31.29
C ARG A 4 -22.63 -42.28 30.26
N HIS A 5 -22.49 -42.74 29.02
CA HIS A 5 -21.94 -41.93 27.94
C HIS A 5 -22.92 -40.83 27.51
N ALA A 6 -24.23 -41.15 27.45
CA ALA A 6 -25.27 -40.15 27.17
C ALA A 6 -25.22 -38.99 28.19
N ARG A 7 -25.14 -39.33 29.48
CA ARG A 7 -25.07 -38.37 30.59
C ARG A 7 -23.87 -37.42 30.50
N GLN A 8 -22.71 -37.96 30.15
CA GLN A 8 -21.49 -37.16 29.96
C GLN A 8 -21.63 -36.13 28.83
N LEU A 9 -22.48 -36.41 27.84
CA LEU A 9 -22.73 -35.52 26.70
C LEU A 9 -23.88 -34.54 26.92
N LEU A 10 -24.67 -34.65 27.99
CA LEU A 10 -25.88 -33.83 28.17
C LEU A 10 -25.59 -32.33 28.24
N SER A 11 -24.50 -31.92 28.89
CA SER A 11 -24.11 -30.49 28.93
C SER A 11 -23.74 -29.95 27.55
N GLU A 12 -22.97 -30.70 26.77
CA GLU A 12 -22.62 -30.28 25.42
C GLU A 12 -23.84 -30.35 24.48
N TRP A 13 -24.75 -31.28 24.74
CA TRP A 13 -26.00 -31.44 24.02
C TRP A 13 -26.92 -30.23 24.23
N THR A 14 -27.09 -29.78 25.47
CA THR A 14 -27.87 -28.58 25.79
C THR A 14 -27.26 -27.32 25.19
N ASP A 15 -25.93 -27.25 25.11
CA ASP A 15 -25.19 -26.13 24.50
C ASP A 15 -25.16 -26.20 22.95
N GLY A 16 -25.70 -27.27 22.34
CA GLY A 16 -25.66 -27.46 20.89
C GLY A 16 -24.28 -27.82 20.32
N ARG A 17 -23.33 -28.25 21.16
CA ARG A 17 -21.93 -28.55 20.81
C ARG A 17 -21.69 -30.00 20.36
N VAL A 18 -22.66 -30.90 20.54
CA VAL A 18 -22.58 -32.28 20.04
C VAL A 18 -22.95 -32.34 18.56
N ALA A 19 -22.04 -32.89 17.74
CA ALA A 19 -22.16 -32.95 16.28
C ALA A 19 -22.02 -34.37 15.72
N GLY A 20 -22.43 -34.55 14.46
CA GLY A 20 -22.24 -35.78 13.69
C GLY A 20 -22.93 -37.01 14.29
N ALA A 21 -22.27 -38.16 14.21
CA ALA A 21 -22.79 -39.44 14.68
C ALA A 21 -23.10 -39.47 16.19
N LEU A 22 -22.34 -38.71 16.99
CA LEU A 22 -22.59 -38.56 18.42
C LEU A 22 -23.95 -37.90 18.69
N ARG A 23 -24.31 -36.89 17.89
CA ARG A 23 -25.59 -36.18 18.03
C ARG A 23 -26.77 -37.14 17.80
N LEU A 24 -26.70 -37.91 16.72
CA LEU A 24 -27.72 -38.93 16.41
C LEU A 24 -27.81 -39.99 17.52
N GLY A 25 -26.65 -40.42 18.04
CA GLY A 25 -26.60 -41.40 19.14
C GLY A 25 -27.24 -40.90 20.44
N VAL A 26 -27.00 -39.63 20.81
CA VAL A 26 -27.65 -39.01 21.97
C VAL A 26 -29.14 -38.82 21.72
N GLU A 27 -29.54 -38.35 20.53
CA GLU A 27 -30.94 -38.14 20.18
C GLU A 27 -31.75 -39.43 20.27
N GLU A 28 -31.23 -40.53 19.70
CA GLU A 28 -31.88 -41.83 19.75
C GLU A 28 -31.98 -42.35 21.19
N HIS A 29 -30.90 -42.23 21.96
CA HIS A 29 -30.91 -42.62 23.36
C HIS A 29 -31.92 -41.82 24.18
N LEU A 30 -32.07 -40.52 23.90
CA LEU A 30 -33.08 -39.67 24.50
C LEU A 30 -34.49 -39.99 24.01
N LYS A 31 -34.72 -40.75 22.93
CA LYS A 31 -36.05 -41.27 22.58
C LYS A 31 -36.39 -42.56 23.31
N GLU A 32 -35.39 -43.37 23.62
CA GLU A 32 -35.58 -44.67 24.27
C GLU A 32 -35.51 -44.61 25.81
N CYS A 33 -34.61 -43.80 26.38
CA CYS A 33 -34.31 -43.79 27.81
C CYS A 33 -35.00 -42.66 28.59
N GLY A 34 -36.00 -43.01 29.39
CA GLY A 34 -36.73 -42.05 30.24
C GLY A 34 -35.89 -41.40 31.34
N SER A 35 -34.88 -42.07 31.90
CA SER A 35 -34.02 -41.47 32.92
C SER A 35 -33.11 -40.39 32.36
N CYS A 36 -32.51 -40.63 31.19
CA CYS A 36 -31.64 -39.65 30.54
C CYS A 36 -32.45 -38.46 30.01
N ARG A 37 -33.70 -38.66 29.56
CA ARG A 37 -34.63 -37.56 29.26
C ARG A 37 -34.90 -36.66 30.46
N ARG A 38 -35.15 -37.24 31.64
CA ARG A 38 -35.41 -36.45 32.86
C ARG A 38 -34.21 -35.60 33.23
N GLU A 39 -33.01 -36.17 33.18
CA GLU A 39 -31.78 -35.43 33.47
C GLU A 39 -31.52 -34.30 32.46
N GLU A 40 -31.77 -34.53 31.16
CA GLU A 40 -31.69 -33.47 30.14
C GLU A 40 -32.67 -32.33 30.43
N GLN A 41 -33.90 -32.65 30.82
CA GLN A 41 -34.91 -31.66 31.19
C GLN A 41 -34.56 -30.89 32.47
N GLU A 42 -34.02 -31.56 33.48
CA GLU A 42 -33.54 -30.91 34.72
C GLU A 42 -32.39 -29.95 34.44
N LEU A 43 -31.46 -30.35 33.57
CA LEU A 43 -30.36 -29.49 33.14
C LEU A 43 -30.88 -28.26 32.38
N ARG A 44 -31.82 -28.47 31.44
CA ARG A 44 -32.45 -27.39 30.67
C ARG A 44 -33.19 -26.40 31.58
N ARG A 45 -33.99 -26.90 32.53
CA ARG A 45 -34.68 -26.05 33.53
C ARG A 45 -33.70 -25.24 34.37
N THR A 46 -32.56 -25.82 34.72
CA THR A 46 -31.51 -25.12 35.48
C THR A 46 -31.00 -23.90 34.68
N TRP A 47 -30.76 -24.07 33.38
CA TRP A 47 -30.37 -22.99 32.49
C TRP A 47 -31.47 -21.94 32.30
N GLU A 48 -32.73 -22.36 32.14
CA GLU A 48 -33.88 -21.46 32.06
C GLU A 48 -34.03 -20.58 33.32
N LEU A 49 -33.73 -21.13 34.50
CA LEU A 49 -33.71 -20.36 35.74
C LEU A 49 -32.58 -19.33 35.79
N LEU A 50 -31.40 -19.69 35.26
CA LEU A 50 -30.23 -18.78 35.18
C LEU A 50 -30.43 -17.68 34.13
N ASP A 51 -31.13 -17.95 33.03
CA ASP A 51 -31.45 -16.95 32.00
C ASP A 51 -32.32 -15.81 32.53
N ASN A 52 -33.11 -16.07 33.58
CA ASN A 52 -33.91 -15.05 34.26
C ASN A 52 -33.10 -14.19 35.24
N TYR A 53 -31.80 -14.45 35.38
CA TYR A 53 -30.96 -13.64 36.26
C TYR A 53 -30.76 -12.24 35.66
N PRO A 54 -30.88 -11.16 36.47
CA PRO A 54 -30.77 -9.81 35.97
C PRO A 54 -29.42 -9.56 35.30
N ALA A 55 -29.46 -8.99 34.10
CA ALA A 55 -28.25 -8.61 33.38
C ALA A 55 -27.45 -7.59 34.21
N ILE A 56 -26.17 -7.87 34.43
CA ILE A 56 -25.26 -6.96 35.10
C ILE A 56 -24.77 -5.95 34.06
N GLU A 57 -25.11 -4.67 34.25
CA GLU A 57 -24.61 -3.61 33.39
C GLU A 57 -23.09 -3.45 33.57
N PRO A 58 -22.28 -3.59 32.50
CA PRO A 58 -20.84 -3.43 32.62
C PRO A 58 -20.48 -1.97 32.93
N SER A 59 -19.32 -1.75 33.58
CA SER A 59 -18.86 -0.38 33.86
C SER A 59 -18.62 0.41 32.57
N PRO A 60 -18.81 1.74 32.59
CA PRO A 60 -18.54 2.60 31.44
C PRO A 60 -17.16 2.32 30.82
N GLY A 61 -17.12 2.23 29.49
CA GLY A 61 -15.90 1.97 28.73
C GLY A 61 -15.36 0.53 28.80
N PHE A 62 -16.08 -0.42 29.40
CA PHE A 62 -15.65 -1.83 29.48
C PHE A 62 -15.35 -2.43 28.10
N ALA A 63 -16.27 -2.27 27.14
CA ALA A 63 -16.08 -2.75 25.77
C ALA A 63 -14.82 -2.15 25.13
N ALA A 64 -14.58 -0.84 25.30
CA ALA A 64 -13.38 -0.18 24.79
C ALA A 64 -12.09 -0.77 25.39
N ARG A 65 -12.07 -1.03 26.71
CA ARG A 65 -10.92 -1.67 27.38
C ARG A 65 -10.66 -3.09 26.89
N ILE A 66 -11.71 -3.87 26.60
CA ILE A 66 -11.58 -5.21 26.01
C ILE A 66 -11.01 -5.10 24.59
N MET A 67 -11.60 -4.25 23.75
CA MET A 67 -11.19 -4.10 22.37
C MET A 67 -9.75 -3.62 22.23
N ALA A 68 -9.29 -2.73 23.14
CA ALA A 68 -7.90 -2.30 23.20
C ALA A 68 -6.92 -3.45 23.51
N ARG A 69 -7.35 -4.50 24.22
CA ARG A 69 -6.53 -5.68 24.51
C ARG A 69 -6.58 -6.72 23.38
N VAL A 70 -7.77 -6.96 22.83
CA VAL A 70 -7.99 -7.96 21.77
C VAL A 70 -7.36 -7.52 20.45
N ARG A 71 -7.44 -6.22 20.11
CA ARG A 71 -6.91 -5.69 18.84
C ARG A 71 -5.41 -5.38 18.86
N ARG A 72 -4.65 -5.75 19.89
CA ARG A 72 -3.19 -5.54 19.86
C ARG A 72 -2.58 -6.38 18.74
N PRO A 73 -2.02 -5.78 17.68
CA PRO A 73 -1.42 -6.55 16.61
C PRO A 73 -0.16 -7.23 17.15
N LEU A 74 -0.19 -8.55 17.30
CA LEU A 74 0.99 -9.35 17.68
C LEU A 74 2.16 -9.16 16.70
N ILE A 75 1.83 -8.79 15.46
CA ILE A 75 2.78 -8.61 14.35
C ILE A 75 3.84 -7.54 14.68
N LEU A 76 3.47 -6.45 15.37
CA LEU A 76 4.44 -5.40 15.76
C LEU A 76 5.50 -5.91 16.73
N ARG A 77 5.18 -6.94 17.54
CA ARG A 77 6.13 -7.55 18.48
C ARG A 77 7.16 -8.45 17.78
N PHE A 78 6.79 -9.08 16.66
CA PHE A 78 7.66 -9.97 15.89
C PHE A 78 8.44 -9.24 14.77
N LEU A 79 7.95 -8.11 14.26
CA LEU A 79 8.62 -7.33 13.23
C LEU A 79 9.78 -6.47 13.74
N ALA A 80 9.76 -6.07 15.02
CA ALA A 80 10.81 -5.25 15.61
C ALA A 80 12.24 -5.84 15.45
N PRO A 81 12.52 -7.13 15.74
CA PRO A 81 13.84 -7.70 15.49
C PRO A 81 14.16 -7.93 14.01
N ILE A 82 13.15 -8.20 13.17
CA ILE A 82 13.32 -8.48 11.74
C ILE A 82 13.69 -7.21 10.97
N ALA A 83 13.05 -6.08 11.29
CA ALA A 83 13.37 -4.78 10.68
C ALA A 83 14.80 -4.33 10.99
N ALA A 84 15.28 -4.56 12.21
CA ALA A 84 16.66 -4.26 12.60
C ALA A 84 17.68 -5.11 11.83
N ALA A 85 17.43 -6.41 11.66
CA ALA A 85 18.32 -7.29 10.90
C ALA A 85 18.35 -6.94 9.40
N ALA A 86 17.21 -6.62 8.80
CA ALA A 86 17.13 -6.21 7.40
C ALA A 86 17.91 -4.91 7.12
N ALA A 87 17.83 -3.93 8.03
CA ALA A 87 18.60 -2.69 7.91
C ALA A 87 20.12 -2.93 7.92
N VAL A 88 20.61 -3.83 8.78
CA VAL A 88 22.04 -4.21 8.81
C VAL A 88 22.47 -4.86 7.49
N VAL A 89 21.66 -5.79 6.95
CA VAL A 89 21.96 -6.45 5.67
C VAL A 89 22.00 -5.45 4.50
N VAL A 90 21.06 -4.51 4.44
CA VAL A 90 21.02 -3.47 3.39
C VAL A 90 22.22 -2.53 3.50
N VAL A 91 22.58 -2.08 4.70
CA VAL A 91 23.75 -1.22 4.91
C VAL A 91 25.04 -1.97 4.56
N SER A 92 25.18 -3.24 4.98
CA SER A 92 26.32 -4.07 4.61
C SER A 92 26.40 -4.27 3.08
N LEU A 93 25.27 -4.52 2.41
CA LEU A 93 25.22 -4.66 0.95
C LEU A 93 25.60 -3.35 0.24
N LEU A 94 25.11 -2.20 0.71
CA LEU A 94 25.47 -0.87 0.16
C LEU A 94 26.97 -0.55 0.32
N LEU A 95 27.58 -1.00 1.41
CA LEU A 95 29.02 -0.85 1.65
C LEU A 95 29.87 -1.85 0.84
N PHE A 96 29.36 -3.05 0.59
CA PHE A 96 30.06 -4.12 -0.14
C PHE A 96 29.82 -4.10 -1.66
N LEU A 97 28.79 -3.39 -2.13
CA LEU A 97 28.57 -3.17 -3.55
C LEU A 97 29.81 -2.44 -4.10
N PRO A 98 30.53 -3.02 -5.07
CA PRO A 98 31.66 -2.33 -5.67
C PRO A 98 31.13 -1.04 -6.24
N ARG A 99 31.61 0.10 -5.73
CA ARG A 99 31.41 1.41 -6.37
C ARG A 99 31.77 1.17 -7.83
N THR A 100 30.77 1.16 -8.70
CA THR A 100 30.97 0.95 -10.12
C THR A 100 31.85 2.09 -10.58
N SER A 101 33.15 1.81 -10.63
CA SER A 101 34.14 2.66 -11.24
C SER A 101 33.71 2.67 -12.69
N VAL A 102 33.01 3.74 -13.07
CA VAL A 102 32.68 4.06 -14.45
C VAL A 102 34.02 4.06 -15.17
N LYS A 103 34.36 2.93 -15.81
CA LYS A 103 35.53 2.88 -16.67
C LYS A 103 35.19 3.79 -17.85
N PRO A 104 35.93 4.89 -18.05
CA PRO A 104 35.68 5.76 -19.19
C PRO A 104 35.78 4.90 -20.44
N VAL A 105 34.67 4.82 -21.18
CA VAL A 105 34.61 4.14 -22.47
C VAL A 105 35.55 4.92 -23.40
N PRO A 106 36.64 4.32 -23.90
CA PRO A 106 37.50 5.01 -24.85
C PRO A 106 36.70 5.23 -26.15
N PRO A 107 36.78 6.43 -26.75
CA PRO A 107 35.95 6.79 -27.90
C PRO A 107 36.35 5.92 -29.11
N GLN A 108 35.47 5.01 -29.48
CA GLN A 108 35.49 4.35 -30.80
C GLN A 108 34.42 5.04 -31.63
N ALA A 109 34.79 6.19 -32.21
CA ALA A 109 33.93 6.92 -33.12
C ALA A 109 33.64 6.03 -34.34
N THR A 110 32.39 5.63 -34.50
CA THR A 110 31.87 5.08 -35.75
C THR A 110 31.48 6.25 -36.66
N GLU A 111 31.59 6.07 -37.98
CA GLU A 111 31.36 7.14 -38.98
C GLU A 111 30.03 7.89 -38.79
N GLU A 112 29.02 7.22 -38.20
CA GLU A 112 27.68 7.76 -37.91
C GLU A 112 27.67 8.84 -36.80
N GLU A 113 28.63 8.84 -35.86
CA GLU A 113 28.73 9.90 -34.83
C GLU A 113 29.33 11.20 -35.38
N ARG A 114 30.07 11.15 -36.50
CA ARG A 114 30.67 12.35 -37.11
C ARG A 114 29.64 13.26 -37.77
N GLU A 115 28.59 12.67 -38.36
CA GLU A 115 27.50 13.41 -39.01
C GLU A 115 26.63 14.18 -38.01
N LEU A 116 26.57 13.72 -36.74
CA LEU A 116 25.88 14.45 -35.67
C LEU A 116 26.69 15.62 -35.10
N VAL A 117 28.03 15.57 -35.18
CA VAL A 117 28.91 16.65 -34.69
C VAL A 117 28.93 17.82 -35.68
N GLU A 118 28.85 17.56 -36.98
CA GLU A 118 28.91 18.58 -38.03
C GLU A 118 27.67 19.51 -38.04
N ASN A 119 26.52 19.06 -37.53
CA ASN A 119 25.32 19.88 -37.39
C ASN A 119 25.26 20.70 -36.08
N LEU A 120 26.23 20.54 -35.18
CA LEU A 120 26.26 21.31 -33.93
C LEU A 120 26.86 22.72 -34.11
N ASP A 121 27.69 22.93 -35.14
CA ASP A 121 28.24 24.24 -35.52
C ASP A 121 27.18 25.20 -36.11
N LEU A 122 25.99 24.69 -36.48
CA LEU A 122 24.89 25.51 -36.98
C LEU A 122 24.16 26.30 -35.89
N LEU A 123 24.36 25.98 -34.61
CA LEU A 123 23.74 26.70 -33.49
C LEU A 123 24.65 27.79 -32.88
N GLU A 124 25.92 27.88 -33.28
CA GLU A 124 26.82 28.96 -32.85
C GLU A 124 26.56 30.27 -33.62
N ASN A 125 25.89 30.21 -34.78
CA ASN A 125 25.54 31.39 -35.59
C ASN A 125 24.30 32.17 -35.11
N LEU A 126 23.59 31.75 -34.07
CA LEU A 126 22.50 32.56 -33.49
C LEU A 126 22.99 33.90 -32.93
N ASP A 127 24.29 34.01 -32.58
CA ASP A 127 24.91 35.25 -32.12
C ASP A 127 25.24 36.22 -33.28
N THR A 128 25.30 35.73 -34.52
CA THR A 128 25.54 36.58 -35.71
C THR A 128 24.28 37.31 -36.20
N LEU A 129 23.09 36.86 -35.78
CA LEU A 129 21.83 37.54 -36.08
C LEU A 129 21.58 38.75 -35.16
N ALA A 130 22.24 38.82 -33.99
CA ALA A 130 22.18 40.00 -33.12
C ALA A 130 22.98 41.19 -33.69
N THR A 131 23.95 40.95 -34.57
CA THR A 131 24.73 42.02 -35.22
C THR A 131 24.03 42.63 -36.43
N LEU A 132 23.02 41.95 -37.01
CA LEU A 132 22.24 42.43 -38.15
C LEU A 132 21.13 43.43 -37.77
N GLU A 133 20.77 43.52 -36.49
CA GLU A 133 19.80 44.53 -36.01
C GLU A 133 20.39 45.95 -35.95
N MET A 134 21.71 46.11 -36.14
CA MET A 134 22.37 47.43 -36.19
C MET A 134 22.56 48.01 -37.61
N VAL A 135 22.19 47.31 -38.69
CA VAL A 135 22.43 47.78 -40.08
C VAL A 135 21.14 48.03 -40.87
N ALA A 136 19.96 47.82 -40.27
CA ALA A 136 18.68 47.99 -40.96
C ALA A 136 18.00 49.36 -40.72
N ASP A 137 18.77 50.44 -40.54
CA ASP A 137 18.24 51.82 -40.56
C ASP A 137 19.13 52.79 -41.34
N GLU A 138 19.61 52.37 -42.52
CA GLU A 138 20.15 53.33 -43.49
C GLU A 138 19.77 52.89 -44.92
N SER A 139 19.26 53.85 -45.70
CA SER A 139 18.89 53.78 -47.13
C SER A 139 17.45 53.33 -47.49
N ALA A 140 16.47 54.14 -47.09
CA ALA A 140 15.36 54.44 -47.99
C ALA A 140 15.88 55.31 -49.16
N LEU A 141 16.26 54.68 -50.28
CA LEU A 141 16.43 55.37 -51.57
C LEU A 141 15.60 54.66 -52.64
N GLY A 142 14.66 55.41 -53.21
CA GLY A 142 13.77 54.99 -54.28
C GLY A 142 14.46 54.89 -55.66
N PRO A 143 13.75 54.30 -56.65
CA PRO A 143 14.35 53.68 -57.85
C PRO A 143 14.83 54.63 -58.96
N ASP A 144 14.84 55.95 -58.75
CA ASP A 144 15.15 56.91 -59.81
C ASP A 144 16.38 57.74 -59.47
N GLY A 145 17.55 57.28 -59.90
CA GLY A 145 18.84 57.93 -59.71
C GLY A 145 18.96 59.29 -60.42
N LYS A 146 18.37 60.34 -59.85
CA LYS A 146 18.67 61.76 -60.16
C LYS A 146 18.73 62.59 -58.88
N ALA A 147 19.76 63.41 -58.80
CA ALA A 147 19.99 64.35 -57.72
C ALA A 147 18.96 65.48 -57.78
N ILE A 148 18.24 65.73 -56.68
CA ILE A 148 17.49 66.98 -56.48
C ILE A 148 18.33 67.86 -55.58
N LEU A 149 19.03 68.80 -56.21
CA LEU A 149 19.58 70.00 -55.57
C LEU A 149 18.79 71.15 -56.18
N GLU A 150 18.01 71.82 -55.35
CA GLU A 150 17.44 73.17 -55.49
C GLU A 150 16.70 73.39 -54.15
N GLY A 151 17.06 74.29 -53.23
CA GLY A 151 17.64 75.60 -53.38
C GLY A 151 16.61 76.64 -52.93
N GLU A 152 16.82 77.26 -51.75
CA GLU A 152 16.16 78.49 -51.23
C GLU A 152 14.62 78.41 -50.99
N GLU A 153 14.01 79.05 -49.99
CA GLU A 153 14.23 80.37 -49.40
C GLU A 153 13.49 80.52 -48.05
N HIS A 154 14.02 81.42 -47.21
CA HIS A 154 13.47 82.09 -46.02
C HIS A 154 11.95 82.04 -45.73
N ARG A 155 11.57 81.71 -44.49
CA ARG A 155 11.26 82.63 -43.37
C ARG A 155 10.38 81.99 -42.29
#